data_AF-A0A949HX22-F1
#
_entry.id   AF-A0A949HX22-F1
#
_cell.length_a   1.000
_cell.length_b   1.000
_cell.length_c   1.000
_cell.angle_alpha   90.00
_cell.angle_beta   90.00
_cell.angle_gamma   90.00
#
_symmetry.space_group_name_H-M   'P 1'
#
loop_
_entity.id
_entity.type
_entity.pdbx_description
1 polymer ?
#
loop_
_entity_poly.entity_id
_entity_poly.type
_entity_poly.pdbx_seq_one_letter_code
_entity_poly.pdbx_strand_id
1 'polypeptide(L)' 'MRHNLDRQLARFLRKERGGFSYAQFARKTGISHQTLFRIEHGEHHLTLDKLETILEKLKIRLKDIFPDEF' A
#
# COMPACT_ATOMS: atom_id res chain seq x y z
N MET A 1 -5.83 -2.37 17.49
CA MET A 1 -4.65 -2.88 16.76
C MET A 1 -4.78 -2.75 15.24
N ARG A 2 -5.87 -3.21 14.58
CA ARG A 2 -6.04 -3.11 13.10
C ARG A 2 -5.87 -1.72 12.47
N HIS A 3 -6.41 -0.66 13.07
CA HIS A 3 -6.31 0.72 12.53
C HIS A 3 -4.89 1.28 12.36
N ASN A 4 -3.88 0.67 12.99
CA ASN A 4 -2.51 1.15 12.89
C ASN A 4 -1.84 0.66 11.59
N LEU A 5 -2.12 -0.58 11.17
CA LEU A 5 -1.52 -1.19 9.99
C LEU A 5 -1.96 -0.48 8.70
N ASP A 6 -3.26 -0.20 8.53
CA ASP A 6 -3.74 0.53 7.35
C ASP A 6 -3.06 1.91 7.22
N ARG A 7 -2.83 2.60 8.34
CA ARG A 7 -2.12 3.88 8.35
C ARG A 7 -0.64 3.75 8.02
N GLN A 8 0.04 2.73 8.53
CA GLN A 8 1.44 2.45 8.21
C GLN A 8 1.61 2.14 6.71
N LEU A 9 0.74 1.29 6.16
CA LEU A 9 0.70 0.98 4.74
C LEU A 9 0.42 2.22 3.88
N ALA A 10 -0.59 3.02 4.22
CA ALA A 10 -0.90 4.25 3.51
C ALA A 10 0.29 5.21 3.51
N ARG A 11 1.01 5.34 4.64
CA ARG A 11 2.20 6.19 4.75
C ARG A 11 3.35 5.65 3.89
N PHE A 12 3.56 4.34 3.90
CA PHE A 12 4.57 3.69 3.07
C PHE A 12 4.28 3.87 1.58
N LEU A 13 3.04 3.60 1.15
CA LEU A 13 2.64 3.77 -0.25
C LEU A 13 2.73 5.22 -0.72
N ARG A 14 2.40 6.21 0.12
CA ARG A 14 2.64 7.62 -0.19
C ARG A 14 4.13 7.93 -0.39
N LYS A 15 4.99 7.35 0.46
CA LYS A 15 6.45 7.53 0.37
C LYS A 15 7.01 6.90 -0.92
N GLU A 16 6.61 5.68 -1.23
CA GLU A 16 7.00 4.96 -2.45
C GLU A 16 6.45 5.61 -3.72
N ARG A 17 5.22 6.12 -3.66
CA ARG A 17 4.61 6.88 -4.75
C ARG A 17 5.35 8.19 -4.97
N GLY A 18 5.77 8.88 -3.91
CA GLY A 18 6.53 10.13 -4.01
C GLY A 18 5.86 11.14 -4.95
N GLY A 19 6.52 11.48 -6.05
CA GLY A 19 6.00 12.38 -7.10
C GLY A 19 5.22 11.71 -8.24
N PHE A 20 5.07 10.37 -8.23
CA PHE A 20 4.31 9.68 -9.27
C PHE A 20 2.81 9.94 -9.12
N SER A 21 2.13 10.11 -10.26
CA SER A 21 0.67 10.16 -10.28
C SER A 21 0.07 8.79 -9.95
N TYR A 22 -1.16 8.75 -9.46
CA TYR A 22 -1.83 7.47 -9.17
C TYR A 22 -1.90 6.55 -10.39
N ALA A 23 -2.02 7.09 -11.61
CA ALA A 23 -2.03 6.30 -12.83
C ALA A 23 -0.65 5.69 -13.14
N GLN A 24 0.43 6.43 -12.91
CA GLN A 24 1.80 5.92 -13.07
C GLN A 24 2.12 4.87 -12.01
N PHE A 25 1.75 5.13 -10.76
CA PHE A 25 1.96 4.20 -9.68
C PHE A 25 1.09 2.94 -9.82
N ALA A 26 -0.13 3.07 -10.33
CA ALA A 26 -1.00 1.95 -10.71
C ALA A 26 -0.36 1.05 -11.75
N ARG A 27 0.23 1.62 -12.80
CA ARG A 27 0.97 0.85 -13.82
C ARG A 27 2.19 0.13 -13.25
N LYS A 28 2.89 0.75 -12.30
CA LYS A 28 4.07 0.18 -11.66
C LYS A 28 3.73 -0.96 -10.68
N THR A 29 2.65 -0.79 -9.93
CA THR A 29 2.17 -1.73 -8.91
C THR A 29 1.26 -2.82 -9.48
N GLY A 30 0.71 -2.63 -10.68
CA GLY A 30 -0.29 -3.51 -11.27
C GLY A 30 -1.67 -3.41 -10.60
N ILE A 31 -1.92 -2.35 -9.82
CA ILE A 31 -3.15 -2.15 -9.05
C ILE A 31 -3.89 -0.95 -9.58
N SER A 32 -5.23 -1.03 -9.63
CA SER A 32 -6.04 0.10 -10.08
C SER A 32 -5.80 1.36 -9.24
N HIS A 33 -5.73 2.51 -9.91
CA HIS A 33 -5.58 3.83 -9.27
C HIS A 33 -6.65 4.10 -8.21
N GLN A 34 -7.89 3.60 -8.40
CA GLN A 34 -8.96 3.71 -7.41
C GLN A 34 -8.64 2.95 -6.13
N THR A 35 -8.06 1.75 -6.25
CA THR A 35 -7.64 0.95 -5.10
C THR A 35 -6.53 1.67 -4.34
N LEU A 36 -5.50 2.16 -5.04
CA LEU A 36 -4.42 2.93 -4.42
C LEU A 36 -4.91 4.17 -3.67
N PHE A 37 -5.84 4.92 -4.28
CA PHE A 37 -6.44 6.10 -3.64
C PHE A 37 -7.17 5.73 -2.35
N ARG A 38 -7.99 4.68 -2.38
CA ARG A 38 -8.75 4.19 -1.20
C ARG A 38 -7.83 3.70 -0.07
N ILE A 39 -6.70 3.07 -0.42
CA ILE A 39 -5.70 2.62 0.55
C ILE A 39 -5.04 3.82 1.22
N GLU A 40 -4.61 4.81 0.44
CA GLU A 40 -3.98 6.02 1.01
C GLU A 40 -4.95 6.83 1.88
N HIS A 41 -6.25 6.78 1.59
CA HIS A 41 -7.29 7.41 2.40
C HIS A 41 -7.72 6.58 3.62
N GLY A 42 -7.27 5.33 3.76
CA GLY A 42 -7.64 4.46 4.88
C GLY A 42 -9.11 4.06 4.91
N GLU A 43 -9.83 4.23 3.80
CA GLU A 43 -11.27 3.94 3.70
C GLU A 43 -11.57 2.51 3.27
N HIS A 44 -10.58 1.78 2.75
CA HIS A 44 -10.75 0.36 2.46
C HIS A 44 -10.04 -0.48 3.53
N HIS A 45 -10.80 -1.35 4.20
CA HIS A 45 -10.23 -2.57 4.76
C HIS A 45 -9.56 -3.31 3.60
N LEU A 46 -8.23 -3.25 3.57
CA LEU A 46 -7.47 -3.98 2.59
C LEU A 46 -7.49 -5.46 3.02
N THR A 47 -7.96 -6.34 2.14
CA THR A 47 -7.83 -7.78 2.39
C THR A 47 -6.35 -8.16 2.33
N LEU A 48 -5.95 -9.17 3.12
CA LEU A 48 -4.59 -9.73 3.11
C LEU A 48 -4.15 -10.10 1.68
N ASP A 49 -5.07 -10.63 0.88
CA ASP A 49 -4.86 -10.97 -0.53
C ASP A 49 -4.41 -9.77 -1.40
N LYS A 50 -5.04 -8.60 -1.19
CA LYS A 50 -4.63 -7.36 -1.86
C LYS A 50 -3.29 -6.84 -1.31
N LEU A 51 -3.02 -7.07 -0.03
CA LEU A 51 -1.73 -6.71 0.58
C LEU A 51 -0.61 -7.52 -0.07
N GLU A 52 -0.77 -8.84 -0.12
CA GLU A 52 0.19 -9.75 -0.76
C GLU A 52 0.43 -9.38 -2.22
N THR A 53 -0.63 -9.07 -2.97
CA THR A 53 -0.50 -8.59 -4.35
C THR A 53 0.35 -7.32 -4.44
N ILE A 54 0.13 -6.32 -3.55
CA ILE A 54 0.95 -5.10 -3.49
C ILE A 54 2.41 -5.45 -3.20
N LEU A 55 2.63 -6.30 -2.18
CA LEU A 55 3.96 -6.70 -1.72
C LEU A 55 4.76 -7.40 -2.81
N GLU A 56 4.14 -8.38 -3.49
CA GLU A 56 4.77 -9.12 -4.58
C GLU A 56 5.12 -8.21 -5.75
N LYS A 57 4.21 -7.33 -6.15
CA LYS A 57 4.42 -6.45 -7.32
C LYS A 57 5.45 -5.36 -7.05
N LEU A 58 5.47 -4.81 -5.85
CA LEU A 58 6.48 -3.84 -5.44
C LEU A 58 7.78 -4.51 -4.98
N LYS A 59 7.84 -5.84 -4.89
CA LYS A 59 8.96 -6.62 -4.34
C LYS A 59 9.40 -6.14 -2.95
N ILE A 60 8.42 -5.73 -2.14
CA ILE A 60 8.62 -5.26 -0.77
C ILE A 60 8.13 -6.33 0.20
N ARG A 61 8.70 -6.36 1.41
CA ARG A 61 8.31 -7.33 2.45
C ARG A 61 7.46 -6.63 3.51
N LEU A 62 6.64 -7.40 4.21
CA LEU A 62 5.81 -6.88 5.32
C LEU A 62 6.63 -6.11 6.34
N LYS A 63 7.83 -6.59 6.70
CA LYS A 63 8.73 -5.92 7.64
C LYS A 63 9.22 -4.54 7.19
N ASP A 64 9.25 -4.29 5.88
CA ASP A 64 9.64 -2.98 5.33
C ASP A 64 8.50 -1.95 5.50
N ILE A 65 7.25 -2.42 5.64
CA ILE A 65 6.05 -1.60 5.86
C ILE A 65 5.68 -1.51 7.35
N PHE A 66 5.81 -2.62 8.07
CA PHE A 66 5.42 -2.81 9.47
C PHE A 66 6.65 -3.17 10.33
N PRO A 67 7.59 -2.22 10.52
CA PRO A 67 8.80 -2.48 11.30
C PRO A 67 8.55 -2.62 12.81
N ASP A 68 7.39 -2.16 13.31
CA ASP A 68 7.07 -2.13 14.75
C ASP A 68 6.33 -3.40 15.22
N GLU A 69 5.88 -4.25 14.29
CA GLU A 69 5.15 -5.50 14.59
C GLU A 69 6.04 -6.75 14.51
N PHE A 70 7.32 -6.60 14.16
CA PHE A 70 8.31 -7.67 13.99
C PHE A 70 9.57 -7.43 14.82
#